data_AF-A0A3D4BFZ0-F1
#
_entry.id   AF-A0A3D4BFZ0-F1
#
_cell.length_a   1.000
_cell.length_b   1.000
_cell.length_c   1.000
_cell.angle_alpha   90.00
_cell.angle_beta   90.00
_cell.angle_gamma   90.00
#
_symmetry.space_group_name_H-M   'P 1'
#
loop_
_entity.id
_entity.type
_entity.pdbx_description
1 polymer ?
#
loop_
_entity_poly.entity_id
_entity_poly.type
_entity_poly.pdbx_seq_one_letter_code
_entity_poly.pdbx_strand_id
1 'polypeptide(L)' 'MISVSTDKSKLDIPFIQNFLKDVYWAAGRTTEEVQTTIDSSFCFGIYLDDKQIGFCRVITDYVVF' A
#
# COMPACT_ATOMS: atom_id res chain seq x y z
N MET A 1 -7.12 8.65 -16.59
CA MET A 1 -5.65 8.82 -16.60
C MET A 1 -5.05 7.95 -15.51
N ILE A 2 -4.02 7.15 -15.82
CA ILE A 2 -3.30 6.35 -14.82
C ILE A 2 -2.19 7.23 -14.20
N SER A 3 -2.08 7.22 -12.87
CA SER A 3 -1.00 7.88 -12.15
C SER A 3 -0.43 7.00 -11.04
N VAL A 4 0.81 7.29 -10.64
CA VAL A 4 1.50 6.63 -9.53
C VAL A 4 1.94 7.70 -8.55
N SER A 5 1.75 7.46 -7.26
CA SER A 5 2.18 8.38 -6.20
C SER A 5 2.86 7.64 -5.06
N THR A 6 3.88 8.26 -4.48
CA THR A 6 4.55 7.82 -3.25
C THR A 6 4.09 8.62 -2.03
N ASP A 7 3.11 9.53 -2.21
CA ASP A 7 2.48 10.28 -1.13
C ASP A 7 1.55 9.36 -0.34
N LYS A 8 1.99 8.95 0.85
CA LYS A 8 1.24 8.03 1.72
C LYS A 8 -0.13 8.60 2.14
N SER A 9 -0.32 9.93 2.13
CA SER A 9 -1.59 10.56 2.50
C SER A 9 -2.72 10.27 1.49
N LYS A 10 -2.37 9.83 0.27
CA LYS A 10 -3.32 9.46 -0.78
C LYS A 10 -3.71 7.98 -0.77
N LEU A 11 -3.15 7.17 0.13
CA LEU A 11 -3.45 5.75 0.20
C LEU A 11 -4.81 5.51 0.87
N ASP A 12 -5.66 4.75 0.19
CA ASP A 12 -6.93 4.23 0.69
C ASP A 12 -6.65 2.92 1.47
N ILE A 13 -6.57 3.05 2.78
CA ILE A 13 -6.28 1.92 3.68
C ILE A 13 -7.37 0.85 3.63
N PRO A 14 -8.68 1.18 3.67
CA PRO A 14 -9.74 0.18 3.46
C PRO A 14 -9.58 -0.62 2.17
N PHE A 15 -9.26 0.03 1.04
CA PHE A 15 -8.99 -0.65 -0.23
C PHE A 15 -7.81 -1.61 -0.12
N ILE A 16 -6.69 -1.15 0.44
CA ILE A 16 -5.47 -1.97 0.61
C ILE A 16 -5.75 -3.17 1.53
N GLN A 17 -6.39 -2.96 2.68
CA GLN A 17 -6.71 -4.03 3.60
C GLN A 17 -7.63 -5.06 2.95
N ASN A 18 -8.67 -4.62 2.23
CA ASN A 18 -9.58 -5.52 1.54
C ASN A 18 -8.84 -6.37 0.50
N PHE A 19 -7.97 -5.76 -0.29
CA PHE A 19 -7.14 -6.48 -1.27
C PHE A 19 -6.21 -7.49 -0.61
N LEU A 20 -5.59 -7.14 0.52
CA LEU A 20 -4.65 -8.02 1.23
C LEU A 20 -5.33 -9.24 1.87
N LYS A 21 -6.62 -9.17 2.20
CA LYS A 21 -7.36 -10.31 2.77
C LYS A 21 -7.40 -11.52 1.82
N ASP A 22 -7.41 -11.26 0.52
CA ASP A 22 -7.49 -12.29 -0.52
C ASP A 22 -6.13 -12.93 -0.85
N VAL A 23 -5.05 -12.47 -0.22
CA VAL A 23 -3.69 -12.93 -0.51
C VAL A 23 -3.16 -13.78 0.65
N TYR A 24 -2.72 -15.02 0.35
CA TYR A 24 -2.42 -16.04 1.37
C TYR A 24 -1.42 -15.61 2.45
N TRP A 25 -0.43 -14.76 2.12
CA TRP A 25 0.61 -14.27 3.05
C TRP A 25 0.22 -12.98 3.79
N ALA A 26 -0.97 -12.47 3.52
CA ALA A 26 -1.48 -11.22 4.04
C ALA A 26 -2.89 -11.34 4.66
N ALA A 27 -3.50 -12.51 4.53
CA ALA A 27 -4.81 -12.83 5.08
C ALA A 27 -4.86 -12.55 6.59
N GLY A 28 -5.94 -11.89 7.01
CA GLY A 28 -6.21 -11.63 8.43
C GLY A 28 -5.59 -10.36 9.01
N ARG A 29 -4.85 -9.56 8.24
CA ARG A 29 -4.29 -8.30 8.77
C ARG A 29 -5.38 -7.33 9.22
N THR A 30 -5.23 -6.80 10.43
CA THR A 30 -6.09 -5.72 10.93
C THR A 30 -5.78 -4.42 10.20
N THR A 31 -6.66 -3.42 10.33
CA THR A 31 -6.45 -2.11 9.74
C THR A 31 -5.19 -1.45 10.32
N GLU A 32 -4.94 -1.66 11.61
CA GLU A 32 -3.78 -1.14 12.35
C GLU A 32 -2.47 -1.77 11.86
N GLU A 33 -2.47 -3.07 11.56
CA GLU A 33 -1.30 -3.75 11.00
C GLU A 33 -1.00 -3.28 9.56
N VAL A 34 -2.03 -3.02 8.77
CA VAL A 34 -1.88 -2.42 7.43
C VAL A 34 -1.30 -1.01 7.54
N GLN A 35 -1.83 -0.18 8.44
CA GLN A 35 -1.30 1.16 8.71
C GLN A 35 0.19 1.10 9.12
N THR A 36 0.52 0.24 10.08
CA THR A 36 1.91 0.05 10.54
C THR A 36 2.85 -0.35 9.40
N THR A 37 2.36 -1.21 8.50
CA THR A 37 3.11 -1.63 7.29
C THR A 37 3.34 -0.45 6.34
N ILE A 38 2.33 0.37 6.10
CA ILE A 38 2.42 1.57 5.26
C ILE A 38 3.41 2.57 5.87
N ASP A 39 3.33 2.81 7.17
CA ASP A 39 4.20 3.75 7.88
C ASP A 39 5.67 3.34 7.79
N SER A 40 5.94 2.03 7.88
CA SER A 40 7.29 1.45 7.93
C SER A 40 7.90 1.10 6.56
N SER A 41 7.18 1.28 5.46
CA SER A 41 7.66 0.91 4.11
C SER A 41 7.75 2.12 3.18
N PHE A 42 8.50 2.00 2.08
CA PHE A 42 8.32 2.89 0.94
C PHE A 42 7.12 2.38 0.13
N CYS A 43 6.13 3.23 -0.14
CA CYS A 43 4.87 2.79 -0.73
C CYS A 43 4.58 3.51 -2.05
N PHE A 44 3.91 2.79 -2.94
CA PHE A 44 3.35 3.33 -4.17
C PHE A 44 1.85 3.05 -4.20
N GLY A 45 1.05 4.08 -4.42
CA GLY A 45 -0.34 3.98 -4.83
C GLY A 45 -0.46 4.11 -6.35
N ILE A 46 -1.30 3.27 -6.96
CA ILE A 46 -1.62 3.33 -8.40
C ILE A 46 -3.08 3.80 -8.50
N TYR A 47 -3.33 4.82 -9.32
CA TYR A 47 -4.63 5.46 -9.43
C TYR A 47 -5.11 5.51 -10.87
N LEU A 48 -6.40 5.33 -11.09
CA LEU A 48 -7.10 5.62 -12.34
C LEU A 48 -8.16 6.67 -12.06
N ASP A 49 -7.99 7.87 -12.62
CA ASP A 49 -8.90 8.99 -12.40
C ASP A 49 -9.14 9.27 -10.90
N ASP A 50 -8.02 9.45 -10.18
CA ASP A 50 -7.92 9.68 -8.72
C ASP A 50 -8.44 8.55 -7.80
N LYS A 51 -9.02 7.48 -8.37
CA LYS A 51 -9.40 6.29 -7.61
C LYS A 51 -8.21 5.33 -7.50
N GLN A 52 -7.88 4.90 -6.29
CA GLN A 52 -6.84 3.89 -6.10
C GLN A 52 -7.28 2.54 -6.69
N ILE A 53 -6.41 1.95 -7.52
CA ILE A 53 -6.60 0.66 -8.18
C ILE A 53 -5.44 -0.32 -7.93
N GLY A 54 -4.38 0.12 -7.26
CA GLY A 54 -3.24 -0.73 -6.95
C GLY A 54 -2.39 -0.22 -5.80
N PHE A 55 -1.58 -1.13 -5.26
CA PHE A 55 -0.69 -0.88 -4.14
C PHE A 55 0.59 -1.69 -4.29
N CYS A 56 1.72 -1.06 -4.05
CA CYS A 56 3.03 -1.71 -3.96
C CYS A 56 3.78 -1.14 -2.77
N ARG A 57 4.61 -1.96 -2.13
CA ARG A 57 5.49 -1.53 -1.05
C ARG A 57 6.88 -2.15 -1.21
N VAL A 58 7.89 -1.40 -0.77
CA VAL A 58 9.29 -1.82 -0.74
C VAL A 58 9.78 -1.71 0.71
N ILE A 59 10.34 -2.81 1.22
CA ILE A 59 11.11 -2.79 2.47
C ILE A 59 12.56 -2.54 2.06
N THR A 60 13.16 -1.47 2.56
CA THR A 60 14.52 -1.07 2.21
C THR A 60 15.16 -0.36 3.41
N ASP A 61 16.48 -0.48 3.52
CA ASP A 61 17.30 0.30 4.44
C ASP A 61 17.70 1.67 3.87
N TYR A 62 17.40 1.93 2.58
CA TYR A 62 17.78 3.10 1.80
C TYR A 62 19.29 3.29 1.61
N VAL A 63 20.12 2.27 1.86
CA VAL A 63 21.57 2.40 1.84
C VAL A 63 22.20 1.59 0.71
N VAL A 64 21.88 0.30 0.59
CA VAL A 64 22.57 -0.61 -0.34
C VAL A 64 21.67 -1.77 -0.79
N PHE A 65 22.02 -2.40 -1.91
CA PHE A 65 21.29 -3.50 -2.55
C PHE A 65 21.67 -4.87 -2.00
#